data_AF-A0A1B1ZY39-F1
#
_entry.id   AF-A0A1B1ZY39-F1
#
_cell.length_a   1.000
_cell.length_b   1.000
_cell.length_c   1.000
_cell.angle_alpha   90.00
_cell.angle_beta   90.00
_cell.angle_gamma   90.00
#
_symmetry.space_group_name_H-M   'P 1'
#
loop_
_entity.id
_entity.type
_entity.pdbx_description
1 polymer ?
#
loop_
_entity_poly.entity_id
_entity_poly.type
_entity_poly.pdbx_seq_one_letter_code
_entity_poly.pdbx_strand_id
1 'polypeptide(L)' 'MMPRQPEVFTRALDPDEAQLLVTITRTARDRVRLRRAGIVLASVQGCSAAEAAAMYAAKPQYAREVIHA' A
#
# COMPACT_ATOMS: atom_id res chain seq x y z
N MET A 1 -6.63 1.70 26.27
CA MET A 1 -5.40 2.23 25.65
C MET A 1 -5.02 1.27 24.52
N MET A 2 -5.14 1.67 23.25
CA MET A 2 -4.76 0.79 22.13
C MET A 2 -3.36 1.22 21.65
N PRO A 3 -2.29 0.46 21.95
CA PRO A 3 -1.01 0.66 21.30
C PRO A 3 -1.13 0.08 19.89
N ARG A 4 -1.65 0.86 18.94
CA ARG A 4 -1.74 0.37 17.55
C ARG A 4 -0.40 0.66 16.90
N GLN A 5 0.37 -0.41 16.76
CA GLN A 5 1.68 -0.47 16.12
C GLN A 5 1.70 0.37 14.82
N PRO A 6 2.85 0.98 14.47
CA PRO A 6 3.01 1.55 13.15
C PRO A 6 3.11 0.42 12.14
N GLU A 7 1.98 -0.08 11.64
CA GLU A 7 1.90 -0.96 10.46
C GLU A 7 2.05 -0.14 9.16
N VAL A 8 2.89 0.88 9.22
CA VAL A 8 3.11 1.87 8.17
C VAL A 8 4.39 1.49 7.44
N PHE A 9 4.40 1.69 6.12
CA PHE A 9 5.56 1.52 5.27
C PHE A 9 6.78 2.20 5.92
N THR A 10 7.76 1.40 6.36
CA THR A 10 8.80 1.84 7.30
C THR A 10 9.98 2.52 6.60
N ARG A 11 9.96 2.55 5.26
CA ARG A 11 10.98 3.15 4.41
C ARG A 11 10.40 4.33 3.65
N ALA A 12 11.11 5.45 3.60
CA ALA A 12 10.74 6.52 2.68
C ALA A 12 10.87 6.03 1.23
N LEU A 13 9.79 6.13 0.44
CA LEU A 13 9.88 5.93 -1.00
C LEU A 13 10.68 7.07 -1.63
N ASP A 14 11.49 6.73 -2.62
CA ASP A 14 12.06 7.73 -3.50
C ASP A 14 10.92 8.39 -4.32
N PRO A 15 10.98 9.71 -4.60
CA PRO A 15 9.98 10.38 -5.44
C PRO A 15 9.69 9.68 -6.78
N ASP A 16 10.70 9.06 -7.40
CA ASP A 16 10.51 8.28 -8.63
C ASP A 16 9.63 7.03 -8.40
N GLU A 17 9.81 6.34 -7.27
CA GLU A 17 9.00 5.17 -6.92
C GLU A 17 7.55 5.56 -6.59
N ALA A 18 7.37 6.69 -5.88
CA ALA A 18 6.04 7.23 -5.61
C ALA A 18 5.31 7.61 -6.92
N GLN A 19 6.02 8.21 -7.87
CA GLN A 19 5.47 8.56 -9.18
C GLN A 19 5.11 7.32 -10.01
N LEU A 20 5.91 6.26 -9.93
CA LEU A 20 5.62 4.98 -10.56
C LEU A 20 4.34 4.33 -9.98
N LEU A 21 4.16 4.36 -8.66
CA LEU A 21 2.94 3.85 -8.01
C LEU A 21 1.68 4.63 -8.43
N VAL A 22 1.77 5.96 -8.50
CA VAL A 22 0.68 6.81 -9.01
C VAL A 22 0.39 6.49 -10.48
N THR A 23 1.42 6.25 -11.28
CA THR A 23 1.26 5.88 -12.68
C THR A 23 0.57 4.52 -12.82
N ILE A 24 0.98 3.52 -12.05
CA ILE A 24 0.37 2.17 -12.07
C ILE A 24 -1.09 2.25 -11.63
N THR A 25 -1.40 2.96 -10.54
CA THR A 25 -2.79 3.10 -10.08
C THR A 25 -3.69 3.81 -11.10
N ARG A 26 -3.15 4.70 -11.94
CA ARG A 26 -3.90 5.39 -13.01
C ARG A 26 -4.01 4.62 -14.32
N THR A 27 -3.00 3.82 -14.68
CA THR A 27 -2.88 3.24 -16.03
C THR A 27 -3.02 1.73 -16.07
N ALA A 28 -2.90 1.04 -14.94
CA ALA A 28 -2.94 -0.42 -14.92
C ALA A 28 -4.35 -0.94 -15.21
N ARG A 29 -4.48 -1.71 -16.29
CA ARG A 29 -5.66 -2.55 -16.55
C ARG A 29 -5.69 -3.80 -15.68
N ASP A 30 -4.54 -4.24 -15.18
CA ASP A 30 -4.43 -5.40 -14.30
C ASP A 30 -4.89 -5.02 -12.89
N ARG A 31 -6.01 -5.63 -12.46
CA ARG A 31 -6.60 -5.41 -11.14
C ARG A 31 -5.63 -5.77 -10.01
N VAL A 32 -4.76 -6.78 -10.20
CA VAL A 32 -3.77 -7.19 -9.20
C VAL A 32 -2.69 -6.13 -9.05
N ARG A 33 -2.20 -5.58 -10.18
CA ARG A 33 -1.19 -4.50 -10.16
C ARG A 33 -1.75 -3.22 -9.56
N LEU A 34 -2.97 -2.83 -9.92
CA LEU A 34 -3.65 -1.66 -9.34
C LEU A 34 -3.82 -1.84 -7.83
N ARG A 35 -4.24 -3.03 -7.40
CA ARG A 35 -4.38 -3.35 -5.97
C ARG A 35 -3.07 -3.24 -5.21
N ARG A 36 -1.99 -3.83 -5.75
CA ARG A 36 -0.66 -3.79 -5.12
C ARG A 36 -0.15 -2.36 -5.01
N ALA A 37 -0.15 -1.62 -6.11
CA ALA A 37 0.32 -0.24 -6.11
C ALA A 37 -0.51 0.65 -5.19
N GLY A 38 -1.83 0.45 -5.17
CA GLY A 38 -2.74 1.16 -4.29
C GLY A 38 -2.48 0.89 -2.80
N ILE A 39 -2.22 -0.38 -2.43
CA ILE A 39 -1.89 -0.76 -1.05
C ILE A 39 -0.58 -0.11 -0.60
N VAL A 40 0.46 -0.15 -1.43
CA VAL A 40 1.75 0.49 -1.12
C VAL A 40 1.59 2.00 -1.00
N LEU A 41 0.91 2.63 -1.96
CA LEU A 41 0.66 4.07 -1.97
C LEU A 41 -0.15 4.54 -0.75
N ALA A 42 -1.18 3.79 -0.34
CA ALA A 42 -1.96 4.09 0.86
C ALA A 42 -1.08 3.97 2.12
N SER A 43 -0.23 2.95 2.18
CA SER A 43 0.66 2.76 3.33
C SER A 43 1.68 3.88 3.49
N VAL A 44 2.22 4.39 2.38
CA VAL A 44 3.14 5.53 2.36
C VAL A 44 2.46 6.83 2.81
N GLN A 45 1.17 6.98 2.54
CA GLN A 45 0.35 8.09 3.02
C GLN A 45 -0.04 7.95 4.51
N GLY A 46 0.43 6.92 5.20
CA GLY A 46 0.16 6.69 6.63
C GLY A 46 -1.02 5.78 6.93
N CYS A 47 -1.65 5.15 5.94
CA CYS A 47 -2.66 4.13 6.21
C CYS A 47 -2.01 2.85 6.74
N SER A 48 -2.65 2.20 7.71
CA SER A 48 -2.20 0.87 8.14
C SER A 48 -2.40 -0.18 7.03
N ALA A 49 -1.62 -1.26 7.08
CA ALA A 49 -1.81 -2.40 6.18
C ALA A 49 -3.25 -2.96 6.20
N ALA A 50 -3.92 -2.93 7.36
CA ALA A 50 -5.31 -3.37 7.50
C ALA A 50 -6.31 -2.42 6.83
N GLU A 51 -6.11 -1.11 6.97
CA GLU A 51 -6.95 -0.10 6.32
C GLU A 51 -6.77 -0.11 4.81
N ALA A 52 -5.52 -0.17 4.34
CA ALA A 52 -5.21 -0.31 2.92
C ALA A 52 -5.81 -1.62 2.36
N ALA A 53 -5.70 -2.73 3.10
CA ALA A 53 -6.34 -3.98 2.71
C ALA A 53 -7.86 -3.82 2.56
N ALA A 54 -8.53 -3.16 3.51
CA ALA A 54 -9.97 -2.91 3.44
C ALA A 54 -10.35 -2.05 2.23
N MET A 55 -9.63 -0.94 1.97
CA MET A 55 -9.87 -0.04 0.84
C MET A 55 -9.78 -0.76 -0.51
N TYR A 56 -8.84 -1.70 -0.63
CA TYR A 56 -8.60 -2.41 -1.87
C TYR A 56 -9.27 -3.79 -1.92
N ALA A 57 -10.07 -4.17 -0.92
CA ALA A 57 -10.73 -5.47 -0.74
C ALA A 57 -9.76 -6.69 -0.63
N ALA A 58 -8.55 -6.46 -0.10
CA ALA A 58 -7.52 -7.46 0.14
C ALA A 58 -7.54 -8.03 1.55
N LYS A 59 -6.78 -9.12 1.75
CA LYS A 59 -6.51 -9.64 3.09
C LYS A 59 -5.42 -8.79 3.76
N PRO A 60 -5.52 -8.49 5.07
CA PRO A 60 -4.49 -7.75 5.80
C PRO A 60 -3.09 -8.37 5.67
N GLN A 61 -3.01 -9.71 5.70
CA GLN A 61 -1.77 -10.45 5.53
C GLN A 61 -1.12 -10.21 4.16
N TYR A 62 -1.94 -10.18 3.10
CA TYR A 62 -1.46 -9.86 1.75
C TYR A 62 -0.95 -8.41 1.65
N ALA A 63 -1.62 -7.47 2.33
CA ALA A 63 -1.15 -6.09 2.34
C ALA A 63 0.20 -5.95 3.06
N ARG A 64 0.39 -6.63 4.20
CA ARG A 64 1.69 -6.68 4.89
C ARG A 64 2.79 -7.27 4.02
N GLU A 65 2.51 -8.39 3.34
CA GLU A 65 3.47 -8.97 2.38
C GLU A 65 3.83 -7.98 1.28
N VAL A 66 2.85 -7.26 0.71
CA VAL A 66 3.09 -6.27 -0.35
C VAL A 66 3.85 -5.03 0.15
N ILE A 67 3.64 -4.63 1.40
CA ILE A 67 4.29 -3.46 2.03
C ILE A 67 5.73 -3.80 2.45
N HIS A 68 6.02 -5.05 2.80
CA HIS A 68 7.33 -5.48 3.31
C HIS A 68 8.16 -6.32 2.32
N ALA A 69 7.65 -6.62 1.14
CA ALA A 69 8.38 -7.29 0.05
C ALA A 69 9.34 -6.33 -0.66
#